data_AF-A0A9K3EH72-F1
#
_entry.id   AF-A0A9K3EH72-F1
#
_cell.length_a   1.000
_cell.length_b   1.000
_cell.length_c   1.000
_cell.angle_alpha   90.00
_cell.angle_beta   90.00
_cell.angle_gamma   90.00
#
_symmetry.space_group_name_H-M   'P 1'
#
loop_
_entity.id
_entity.type
_entity.pdbx_description
1 polymer ?
#
loop_
_entity_poly.entity_id
_entity_poly.type
_entity_poly.pdbx_seq_one_letter_code
_entity_poly.pdbx_strand_id
1 'polypeptide(L)'
;MANIAKIEFPALNITGENYMPWTAHVKRHLKSMGVLETITEWNDCSDQDKAKADVFLHKHIDEMLQFEYSNFEDPYVLWEDLKSRFDNQREVLLPTARDEWNNLRFQDFKKVNEYTSALFRICSTLRFCGQTVTEEDILEKTFSTFHASNIN
;
A
#
# COMPACT_ATOMS: atom_id res chain seq x y z
N MET A 1 -6.45 -24.78 21.26
CA MET A 1 -6.08 -24.37 19.89
C MET A 1 -5.98 -22.87 19.89
N ALA A 2 -4.83 -22.29 19.54
CA ALA A 2 -4.68 -20.84 19.52
C ALA A 2 -5.57 -20.28 18.41
N ASN A 3 -6.53 -19.44 18.80
CA ASN A 3 -7.37 -18.68 17.87
C ASN A 3 -6.44 -17.60 17.29
N ILE A 4 -5.77 -17.89 16.17
CA ILE A 4 -4.94 -16.91 15.47
C ILE A 4 -5.88 -15.79 15.08
N ALA A 5 -5.72 -14.63 15.71
CA ALA A 5 -6.50 -13.45 15.40
C ALA A 5 -6.53 -13.26 13.88
N LYS A 6 -7.75 -13.21 13.33
CA LYS A 6 -8.03 -12.93 11.93
C LYS A 6 -7.22 -11.69 11.56
N ILE A 7 -6.17 -11.86 10.76
CA ILE A 7 -5.30 -10.75 10.37
C ILE A 7 -6.13 -9.88 9.43
N GLU A 8 -6.83 -8.89 9.99
CA GLU A 8 -7.64 -7.93 9.25
C GLU A 8 -6.74 -6.78 8.81
N PHE A 9 -6.17 -6.91 7.61
CA PHE A 9 -5.62 -5.77 6.86
C PHE A 9 -6.56 -5.44 5.70
N PRO A 10 -6.57 -4.19 5.21
CA PRO A 10 -7.46 -3.79 4.13
C PRO A 10 -7.21 -4.61 2.85
N ALA A 11 -8.29 -4.96 2.16
CA ALA A 11 -8.22 -5.57 0.83
C ALA A 11 -7.51 -4.64 -0.16
N LEU A 12 -6.87 -5.20 -1.19
CA LEU A 12 -6.28 -4.42 -2.28
C LEU A 12 -7.37 -3.60 -2.95
N ASN A 13 -7.24 -2.28 -2.96
CA ASN A 13 -8.24 -1.43 -3.60
C ASN A 13 -8.12 -1.46 -5.13
N ILE A 14 -9.20 -1.11 -5.82
CA ILE A 14 -9.25 -1.11 -7.29
C ILE A 14 -8.23 -0.16 -7.93
N THR A 15 -7.84 0.91 -7.23
CA THR A 15 -6.83 1.88 -7.71
C THR A 15 -5.39 1.43 -7.47
N GLY A 16 -5.21 0.37 -6.67
CA GLY A 16 -3.93 -0.12 -6.20
C GLY A 16 -3.24 0.74 -5.14
N GLU A 17 -3.79 1.88 -4.68
CA GLU A 17 -3.14 2.80 -3.72
C GLU A 17 -2.51 2.11 -2.50
N ASN A 18 -3.11 1.00 -2.03
CA ASN A 18 -2.60 0.22 -0.92
C ASN A 18 -1.83 -1.06 -1.35
N TYR A 19 -1.43 -1.18 -2.62
CA TYR A 19 -0.80 -2.38 -3.19
C TYR A 19 0.44 -2.83 -2.44
N MET A 20 1.27 -1.89 -2.00
CA MET A 20 2.53 -2.20 -1.34
C MET A 20 2.36 -2.65 0.12
N PRO A 21 1.60 -1.94 0.98
CA PRO A 21 1.25 -2.49 2.28
C PRO A 21 0.48 -3.81 2.16
N TRP A 22 -0.45 -3.93 1.20
CA TRP A 22 -1.17 -5.17 0.91
C TRP A 22 -0.23 -6.33 0.57
N THR A 23 0.70 -6.14 -0.36
CA THR A 23 1.73 -7.11 -0.76
C THR A 23 2.52 -7.60 0.45
N ALA A 24 2.94 -6.68 1.34
CA ALA A 24 3.68 -7.05 2.55
C ALA A 24 2.83 -7.87 3.52
N HIS A 25 1.55 -7.55 3.67
CA HIS A 25 0.62 -8.31 4.51
C HIS A 25 0.33 -9.71 3.94
N VAL A 26 0.05 -9.81 2.64
CA VAL A 26 -0.19 -11.09 1.96
C VAL A 26 1.02 -12.00 2.06
N LYS A 27 2.23 -11.53 1.71
CA LYS A 27 3.46 -12.35 1.83
C LYS A 27 3.68 -12.85 3.26
N ARG A 28 3.44 -12.02 4.27
CA ARG A 28 3.56 -12.43 5.69
C ARG A 28 2.51 -13.48 6.05
N HIS A 29 1.29 -13.35 5.54
CA HIS A 29 0.22 -14.30 5.80
C HIS A 29 0.49 -15.66 5.13
N LEU A 30 0.81 -15.67 3.83
CA LEU A 30 1.16 -16.90 3.10
C LEU A 30 2.37 -17.60 3.75
N LYS A 31 3.36 -16.83 4.21
CA LYS A 31 4.51 -17.37 4.97
C LYS A 31 4.07 -18.03 6.28
N SER A 32 3.15 -17.41 7.04
CA SER A 32 2.63 -17.98 8.27
C SER A 32 1.81 -19.27 8.05
N MET A 33 1.19 -19.38 6.87
CA MET A 33 0.44 -20.56 6.45
C MET A 33 1.33 -21.66 5.83
N GLY A 34 2.61 -21.39 5.59
CA GLY A 34 3.53 -22.33 4.92
C GLY A 34 3.30 -22.46 3.41
N VAL A 35 2.59 -21.52 2.77
CA VAL A 35 2.25 -21.56 1.35
C VAL A 35 2.82 -20.37 0.57
N LEU A 36 3.89 -19.73 1.07
CA LEU A 36 4.51 -18.59 0.37
C LEU A 36 5.03 -18.96 -1.02
N GLU A 37 5.50 -20.19 -1.20
CA GLU A 37 6.08 -20.65 -2.46
C GLU A 37 5.02 -20.76 -3.58
N THR A 38 3.73 -20.76 -3.26
CA THR A 38 2.67 -20.83 -4.30
C THR A 38 2.62 -19.59 -5.19
N ILE A 39 3.21 -18.48 -4.75
CA ILE A 39 3.27 -17.21 -5.51
C ILE A 39 4.66 -16.97 -6.12
N THR A 40 5.51 -17.99 -6.19
CA THR A 40 6.81 -17.91 -6.87
C THR A 40 6.80 -18.68 -8.19
N GLU A 41 7.66 -18.25 -9.10
CA GLU A 41 7.83 -18.91 -10.40
C GLU A 41 8.32 -20.35 -10.21
N TRP A 42 7.88 -21.26 -11.09
CA TRP A 42 8.29 -22.67 -11.11
C TRP A 42 8.03 -23.44 -9.81
N ASN A 43 7.06 -23.00 -9.00
CA ASN A 43 6.71 -23.71 -7.77
C ASN A 43 6.13 -25.11 -8.08
N ASP A 44 6.52 -26.09 -7.26
CA ASP A 44 6.00 -27.47 -7.30
C ASP A 44 5.05 -27.72 -6.12
N CYS A 45 4.27 -26.69 -5.76
CA CYS A 45 3.32 -26.76 -4.66
C CYS A 45 2.14 -27.68 -5.03
N SER A 46 1.59 -28.35 -4.01
CA SER A 46 0.39 -29.17 -4.19
C SER A 46 -0.82 -28.33 -4.61
N ASP A 47 -1.77 -28.93 -5.32
CA ASP A 47 -3.05 -28.29 -5.67
C ASP A 47 -3.80 -27.79 -4.42
N GLN A 48 -3.66 -28.50 -3.30
CA GLN A 48 -4.25 -28.09 -2.03
C GLN A 48 -3.63 -26.79 -1.51
N ASP A 49 -2.31 -26.62 -1.62
CA ASP A 49 -1.64 -25.40 -1.17
C ASP A 49 -1.90 -24.24 -2.11
N LYS A 50 -1.93 -24.49 -3.42
CA LYS A 50 -2.36 -23.51 -4.42
C LYS A 50 -3.78 -23.02 -4.15
N ALA A 51 -4.72 -23.93 -3.91
CA ALA A 51 -6.11 -23.57 -3.59
C ALA A 51 -6.24 -22.75 -2.29
N LYS A 52 -5.43 -23.04 -1.26
CA LYS A 52 -5.41 -22.22 -0.03
C LYS A 52 -4.96 -20.78 -0.31
N ALA A 53 -3.90 -20.61 -1.10
CA ALA A 53 -3.39 -19.30 -1.45
C ALA A 53 -4.36 -18.56 -2.38
N ASP A 54 -4.96 -19.24 -3.34
CA ASP A 54 -5.95 -18.69 -4.26
C ASP A 54 -7.17 -18.11 -3.54
N VAL A 55 -7.83 -18.91 -2.70
CA VAL A 55 -8.99 -18.47 -1.90
C VAL A 55 -8.61 -17.29 -1.00
N PHE A 56 -7.38 -17.30 -0.46
CA PHE A 56 -6.90 -16.20 0.36
C PHE A 56 -6.71 -14.91 -0.46
N LEU A 57 -6.07 -14.98 -1.63
CA LEU A 57 -5.85 -13.82 -2.50
C LEU A 57 -7.18 -13.21 -2.94
N HIS A 58 -8.09 -14.00 -3.48
CA HIS A 58 -9.41 -13.55 -3.95
C HIS A 58 -10.24 -12.89 -2.84
N LYS A 59 -10.11 -13.35 -1.59
CA LYS A 59 -10.83 -12.77 -0.45
C LYS A 59 -10.26 -11.42 0.01
N HIS A 60 -9.02 -11.10 -0.36
CA HIS A 60 -8.33 -9.90 0.10
C HIS A 60 -8.05 -8.91 -1.04
N ILE A 61 -8.79 -9.00 -2.14
CA ILE A 61 -8.82 -7.97 -3.19
C ILE A 61 -10.22 -7.35 -3.26
N ASP A 62 -10.31 -6.15 -3.84
CA ASP A 62 -11.58 -5.46 -4.09
C ASP A 62 -12.54 -6.34 -4.89
N GLU A 63 -13.85 -6.22 -4.62
CA GLU A 63 -14.89 -7.03 -5.27
C GLU A 63 -14.85 -6.93 -6.79
N MET A 64 -14.51 -5.76 -7.35
CA MET A 64 -14.38 -5.58 -8.79
C MET A 64 -13.16 -6.29 -9.36
N LEU A 65 -12.03 -6.27 -8.65
CA LEU A 65 -10.85 -7.05 -9.01
C LEU A 65 -11.17 -8.55 -8.90
N GLN A 66 -11.88 -8.97 -7.86
CA GLN A 66 -12.30 -10.36 -7.69
C GLN A 66 -13.18 -10.83 -8.86
N PHE A 67 -14.08 -9.98 -9.36
CA PHE A 67 -14.86 -10.28 -10.56
C PHE A 67 -13.99 -10.43 -11.81
N GLU A 68 -13.07 -9.48 -12.04
CA GLU A 68 -12.14 -9.47 -13.17
C GLU A 68 -11.24 -10.72 -13.19
N TYR A 69 -10.73 -11.12 -12.03
CA TYR A 69 -9.80 -12.23 -11.88
C TYR A 69 -10.47 -13.57 -11.53
N SER A 70 -11.80 -13.65 -11.56
CA SER A 70 -12.56 -14.84 -11.14
C SER A 70 -12.19 -16.16 -11.83
N ASN A 71 -11.57 -16.11 -13.02
CA ASN A 71 -11.13 -17.29 -13.78
C ASN A 71 -9.64 -17.65 -13.53
N PHE A 72 -8.93 -16.92 -12.68
CA PHE A 72 -7.52 -17.19 -12.37
C PHE A 72 -7.46 -18.23 -11.26
N GLU A 73 -7.22 -19.49 -11.62
CA GLU A 73 -7.16 -20.60 -10.66
C GLU A 73 -5.75 -20.82 -10.06
N ASP A 74 -4.70 -20.31 -10.74
CA ASP A 74 -3.32 -20.41 -10.23
C ASP A 74 -2.93 -19.12 -9.47
N PRO A 75 -2.63 -19.21 -8.16
CA PRO A 75 -2.29 -18.05 -7.34
C PRO A 75 -1.02 -17.32 -7.81
N TYR A 76 -0.08 -18.00 -8.47
CA TYR A 76 1.10 -17.37 -9.05
C TYR A 76 0.73 -16.44 -10.20
N VAL A 77 -0.17 -16.90 -11.07
CA VAL A 77 -0.62 -16.11 -12.24
C VAL A 77 -1.36 -14.86 -11.78
N LEU A 78 -2.27 -15.00 -10.80
CA LEU A 78 -2.95 -13.86 -10.19
C LEU A 78 -1.96 -12.89 -9.55
N TRP A 79 -0.99 -13.42 -8.79
CA TRP A 79 0.01 -12.61 -8.11
C TRP A 79 0.85 -11.77 -9.07
N GLU A 80 1.37 -12.37 -10.16
CA GLU A 80 2.18 -11.66 -11.13
C GLU A 80 1.37 -10.67 -11.97
N ASP A 81 0.09 -10.93 -12.26
CA ASP A 81 -0.76 -9.96 -12.96
C ASP A 81 -1.05 -8.72 -12.10
N LEU A 82 -1.43 -8.93 -10.82
CA LEU A 82 -1.59 -7.84 -9.86
C LEU A 82 -0.29 -7.04 -9.69
N LYS A 83 0.85 -7.73 -9.68
CA LYS A 83 2.16 -7.08 -9.66
C LYS A 83 2.41 -6.28 -10.91
N SER A 84 2.26 -6.84 -12.10
CA SER A 84 2.42 -6.10 -13.37
C SER A 84 1.55 -4.84 -13.42
N ARG A 85 0.29 -4.95 -12.96
CA ARG A 85 -0.66 -3.83 -12.94
C ARG A 85 -0.27 -2.72 -11.97
N PHE A 86 0.26 -3.07 -10.80
CA PHE A 86 0.45 -2.13 -9.69
C PHE A 86 1.90 -1.88 -9.28
N ASP A 87 2.92 -2.54 -9.86
CA ASP A 87 4.34 -2.33 -9.48
C ASP A 87 4.78 -0.88 -9.78
N ASN A 88 4.20 -0.28 -10.82
CA ASN A 88 4.46 1.10 -11.24
C ASN A 88 3.75 2.14 -10.36
N GLN A 89 3.08 1.72 -9.30
CA GLN A 89 2.46 2.61 -8.30
C GLN A 89 3.40 3.72 -7.84
N ARG A 90 4.69 3.42 -7.65
CA ARG A 90 5.69 4.41 -7.25
C ARG A 90 5.83 5.54 -8.27
N GLU A 91 5.76 5.22 -9.56
CA GLU A 91 5.85 6.21 -10.64
C GLU A 91 4.60 7.08 -10.72
N VAL A 92 3.42 6.52 -10.42
CA VAL A 92 2.14 7.24 -10.41
C VAL A 92 1.99 8.11 -9.14
N LEU A 93 2.43 7.60 -7.99
CA LEU A 93 2.29 8.28 -6.70
C LEU A 93 3.28 9.43 -6.53
N LEU A 94 4.48 9.34 -7.13
CA LEU A 94 5.52 10.35 -6.94
C LEU A 94 5.09 11.76 -7.41
N PRO A 95 4.52 11.95 -8.62
CA PRO A 95 4.00 13.26 -9.04
C PRO A 95 2.92 13.79 -8.09
N THR A 96 1.97 12.95 -7.68
CA THR A 96 0.89 13.34 -6.76
C THR A 96 1.43 13.74 -5.39
N ALA A 97 2.34 12.96 -4.81
CA ALA A 97 2.95 13.28 -3.52
C ALA A 97 3.78 14.56 -3.56
N ARG A 98 4.44 14.86 -4.69
CA ARG A 98 5.15 16.14 -4.89
C ARG A 98 4.20 17.32 -5.01
N ASP A 99 3.08 17.14 -5.70
CA ASP A 99 2.05 18.18 -5.79
C ASP A 99 1.42 18.46 -4.42
N GLU A 100 1.00 17.41 -3.70
CA GLU A 100 0.49 17.51 -2.33
C GLU A 100 1.52 18.18 -1.41
N TRP A 101 2.80 17.81 -1.50
CA TRP A 101 3.88 18.47 -0.76
C TRP A 101 3.92 19.96 -1.09
N ASN A 102 4.04 20.33 -2.36
CA ASN A 102 4.16 21.73 -2.77
C ASN A 102 2.96 22.58 -2.35
N ASN A 103 1.76 22.01 -2.45
CA ASN A 103 0.50 22.70 -2.19
C ASN A 103 0.01 22.61 -0.73
N LEU A 104 0.71 21.88 0.15
CA LEU A 104 0.34 21.76 1.56
C LEU A 104 0.32 23.13 2.27
N ARG A 105 -0.80 23.50 2.90
CA ARG A 105 -0.92 24.70 3.72
C ARG A 105 -1.58 24.40 5.06
N PHE A 106 -1.10 25.02 6.13
CA PHE A 106 -1.69 24.81 7.45
C PHE A 106 -3.15 25.27 7.53
N GLN A 107 -3.49 26.36 6.83
CA GLN A 107 -4.84 26.94 6.80
C GLN A 107 -5.94 26.02 6.24
N ASP A 108 -5.57 24.99 5.46
CA ASP A 108 -6.53 24.09 4.84
C ASP A 108 -7.06 23.04 5.86
N PHE A 109 -6.49 23.03 7.07
CA PHE A 109 -6.83 22.10 8.16
C PHE A 109 -7.43 22.84 9.35
N LYS A 110 -8.39 22.21 10.03
CA LYS A 110 -9.04 22.80 11.22
C LYS A 110 -8.19 22.61 12.48
N LYS A 111 -7.37 21.58 12.52
CA LYS A 111 -6.57 21.18 13.69
C LYS A 111 -5.15 20.82 13.31
N VAL A 112 -4.22 21.07 14.24
CA VAL A 112 -2.79 20.76 14.09
C VAL A 112 -2.57 19.27 13.82
N ASN A 113 -3.33 18.37 14.46
CA ASN A 113 -3.17 16.93 14.27
C ASN A 113 -3.60 16.46 12.86
N GLU A 114 -4.60 17.10 12.24
CA GLU A 114 -5.03 16.81 10.88
C GLU A 114 -3.93 17.20 9.88
N TYR A 115 -3.39 18.41 10.02
CA TYR A 115 -2.24 18.87 9.24
C TYR A 115 -1.03 17.94 9.42
N THR A 116 -0.69 17.62 10.67
CA THR A 116 0.46 16.77 11.00
C THR A 116 0.31 15.38 10.40
N SER A 117 -0.89 14.81 10.44
CA SER A 117 -1.20 13.53 9.80
C SER A 117 -1.01 13.59 8.28
N ALA A 118 -1.51 14.65 7.62
CA ALA A 118 -1.33 14.84 6.18
C ALA A 118 0.15 15.00 5.80
N LEU A 119 0.91 15.81 6.54
CA LEU A 119 2.34 15.99 6.35
C LEU A 119 3.09 14.66 6.45
N PHE A 120 2.83 13.86 7.50
CA PHE A 120 3.47 12.56 7.67
C PHE A 120 3.07 11.57 6.58
N ARG A 121 1.81 11.60 6.12
CA ARG A 121 1.35 10.79 4.99
C ARG A 121 2.14 11.12 3.73
N ILE A 122 2.24 12.41 3.37
CA ILE A 122 3.00 12.87 2.20
C ILE A 122 4.48 12.47 2.30
N CYS A 123 5.12 12.71 3.45
CA CYS A 123 6.52 12.34 3.69
C CYS A 123 6.75 10.84 3.51
N SER A 124 5.83 10.03 4.05
CA SER A 124 5.91 8.57 3.95
C SER A 124 5.78 8.12 2.49
N THR A 125 4.86 8.72 1.72
CA THR A 125 4.69 8.45 0.29
C THR A 125 5.92 8.87 -0.52
N LEU A 126 6.51 10.04 -0.25
CA LEU A 126 7.74 10.50 -0.93
C LEU A 126 8.92 9.55 -0.68
N ARG A 127 9.15 9.19 0.59
CA ARG A 127 10.18 8.20 0.98
C ARG A 127 9.95 6.85 0.32
N PHE A 128 8.70 6.40 0.32
CA PHE A 128 8.29 5.18 -0.36
C PHE A 128 8.60 5.23 -1.87
N CYS A 129 8.38 6.36 -2.52
CA CYS A 129 8.73 6.59 -3.92
C CYS A 129 10.24 6.77 -4.18
N GLY A 130 11.10 6.63 -3.15
CA GLY A 130 12.55 6.71 -3.27
C GLY A 130 13.12 8.12 -3.13
N GLN A 131 12.31 9.12 -2.77
CA GLN A 131 12.77 10.47 -2.51
C GLN A 131 13.23 10.60 -1.06
N THR A 132 14.44 11.09 -0.84
CA THR A 132 14.91 11.43 0.51
C THR A 132 14.11 12.61 1.06
N VAL A 133 13.56 12.44 2.26
CA VAL A 133 12.91 13.50 3.04
C VAL A 133 13.50 13.44 4.45
N THR A 134 14.30 14.44 4.80
CA THR A 134 14.98 14.56 6.10
C THR A 134 14.08 15.18 7.16
N GLU A 135 14.51 15.20 8.42
CA GLU A 135 13.80 15.93 9.47
C GLU A 135 13.85 17.45 9.25
N GLU A 136 14.96 17.96 8.73
CA GLU A 136 15.13 19.37 8.38
C GLU A 136 14.11 19.78 7.30
N ASP A 137 13.95 18.98 6.24
CA ASP A 137 12.95 19.23 5.19
C ASP A 137 11.53 19.31 5.75
N ILE A 138 11.20 18.43 6.71
CA ILE A 138 9.89 18.41 7.36
C ILE A 138 9.67 19.66 8.21
N LEU A 139 10.69 20.08 8.96
CA LEU A 139 10.64 21.29 9.79
C LEU A 139 10.51 22.54 8.92
N GLU A 140 11.39 22.70 7.92
CA GLU A 140 11.35 23.81 6.96
C GLU A 140 9.99 23.87 6.27
N LYS A 141 9.49 22.72 5.81
CA LYS A 141 8.16 22.66 5.20
C LYS A 141 7.09 23.11 6.17
N THR A 142 7.11 22.60 7.40
CA THR A 142 6.16 22.97 8.46
C THR A 142 6.13 24.49 8.65
N PHE A 143 7.30 25.12 8.83
CA PHE A 143 7.41 26.57 8.98
C PHE A 143 6.91 27.34 7.75
N SER A 144 7.23 26.87 6.54
CA SER A 144 6.81 27.51 5.28
C SER A 144 5.29 27.49 5.04
N THR A 145 4.56 26.57 5.69
CA THR A 145 3.11 26.47 5.53
C THR A 145 2.31 27.43 6.42
N PHE A 146 2.96 28.12 7.36
CA PHE A 146 2.35 29.19 8.16
C PHE A 146 2.42 30.51 7.37
N HIS A 147 1.35 31.30 7.42
CA HIS A 147 1.35 32.64 6.81
C HIS A 147 2.37 33.56 7.50
N ALA A 148 2.97 34.48 6.73
CA ALA A 148 3.85 35.52 7.26
C ALA A 148 3.17 36.39 8.34
N SER A 149 1.83 36.51 8.31
CA SER A 149 1.05 37.23 9.33
C SER A 149 0.97 36.53 10.70
N ASN A 150 1.41 35.27 10.79
CA ASN A 150 1.40 34.48 12.03
C ASN A 150 2.80 34.41 12.70
N ILE A 151 3.82 35.09 12.15
CA ILE A 151 5.20 35.14 12.66
C ILE A 151 5.48 36.53 13.29
N ASN A 152 4.53 37.05 14.07
CA ASN A 152 4.72 38.26 14.88
C ASN A 152 4.55 37.96 16.36
#